data_AF-A0A558ENF7-F1
#
_entry.id   AF-A0A558ENF7-F1
#
_cell.length_a   1.000
_cell.length_b   1.000
_cell.length_c   1.000
_cell.angle_alpha   90.00
_cell.angle_beta   90.00
_cell.angle_gamma   90.00
#
_symmetry.space_group_name_H-M   'P 1'
#
loop_
_entity.id
_entity.type
_entity.pdbx_description
1 polymer ?
#
loop_
_entity_poly.entity_id
_entity_poly.type
_entity_poly.pdbx_seq_one_letter_code
_entity_poly.pdbx_strand_id
1 'polypeptide(L)'
;MSETNGKIETSGGSMAKWIGLHIVGSIIAVLGALYLIADMALLDGIPSSTTQAIAMVAIGLVLDFWGVIELRRIQLAKKAAANKS
;
A
#
# COMPACT_ATOMS: atom_id res chain seq x y z
N MET A 1 19.92 -36.98 -5.38
CA MET A 1 19.79 -35.88 -4.40
C MET A 1 19.20 -34.72 -5.17
N SER A 2 17.89 -34.50 -5.05
CA SER A 2 17.15 -33.53 -5.88
C SER A 2 17.43 -32.13 -5.34
N GLU A 3 18.37 -31.44 -5.96
CA GLU A 3 18.65 -30.04 -5.66
C GLU A 3 17.37 -29.25 -5.91
N THR A 4 16.84 -28.70 -4.83
CA THR A 4 15.71 -27.79 -4.80
C THR A 4 16.04 -26.60 -5.69
N ASN A 5 15.60 -26.70 -6.94
CA ASN A 5 15.52 -25.63 -7.91
C ASN A 5 14.42 -24.68 -7.45
N GLY A 6 14.64 -24.08 -6.27
CA GLY A 6 13.88 -22.99 -5.67
C GLY A 6 14.13 -21.77 -6.54
N LYS A 7 13.54 -21.82 -7.73
CA LYS A 7 13.38 -20.73 -8.65
C LYS A 7 13.00 -19.53 -7.80
N ILE A 8 13.93 -18.59 -7.67
CA ILE A 8 13.70 -17.27 -7.10
C ILE A 8 12.85 -16.52 -8.13
N GLU A 9 11.68 -17.05 -8.45
CA GLU A 9 10.66 -16.29 -9.14
C GLU A 9 10.21 -15.22 -8.15
N THR A 10 10.07 -14.01 -8.67
CA THR A 10 9.31 -12.91 -8.09
C THR A 10 10.04 -11.83 -7.28
N SER A 11 11.38 -11.71 -7.24
CA SER A 11 11.94 -10.47 -6.64
C SER A 11 11.50 -9.18 -7.38
N GLY A 12 11.25 -9.24 -8.68
CA GLY A 12 10.74 -8.10 -9.47
C GLY A 12 9.22 -7.97 -9.46
N GLY A 13 8.50 -9.09 -9.65
CA GLY A 13 7.03 -9.13 -9.66
C GLY A 13 6.39 -8.88 -8.29
N SER A 14 7.05 -9.30 -7.21
CA SER A 14 6.61 -9.02 -5.83
C SER A 14 6.77 -7.52 -5.52
N MET A 15 7.93 -6.92 -5.83
CA MET A 15 8.17 -5.48 -5.59
C MET A 15 7.17 -4.57 -6.32
N ALA A 16 6.92 -4.82 -7.60
CA ALA A 16 5.97 -4.04 -8.39
C ALA A 16 4.54 -4.10 -7.83
N LYS A 17 4.13 -5.28 -7.34
CA LYS A 17 2.82 -5.48 -6.69
C LYS A 17 2.70 -4.66 -5.40
N TRP A 18 3.75 -4.61 -4.58
CA TRP A 18 3.72 -3.85 -3.31
C TRP A 18 3.80 -2.34 -3.52
N ILE A 19 4.59 -1.89 -4.49
CA ILE A 19 4.62 -0.48 -4.91
C ILE A 19 3.24 -0.08 -5.43
N GLY A 20 2.59 -0.92 -6.24
CA GLY A 20 1.22 -0.71 -6.69
C GLY A 20 0.23 -0.59 -5.52
N LEU A 21 0.35 -1.45 -4.50
CA LEU A 21 -0.51 -1.41 -3.31
C LEU A 21 -0.34 -0.12 -2.50
N HIS A 22 0.91 0.34 -2.31
CA HIS A 22 1.23 1.60 -1.66
C HIS A 22 0.62 2.79 -2.42
N ILE A 23 0.83 2.86 -3.74
CA ILE A 23 0.27 3.93 -4.58
C ILE A 23 -1.26 3.95 -4.51
N VAL A 24 -1.91 2.79 -4.62
CA VAL A 24 -3.37 2.69 -4.54
C VAL A 24 -3.88 3.10 -3.15
N GLY A 25 -3.24 2.63 -2.08
CA GLY A 25 -3.58 3.02 -0.71
C GLY A 25 -3.48 4.53 -0.48
N SER A 26 -2.36 5.12 -0.90
CA SER A 26 -2.14 6.57 -0.87
C SER A 26 -3.22 7.34 -1.64
N ILE A 27 -3.57 6.92 -2.86
CA ILE A 27 -4.62 7.59 -3.66
C ILE A 27 -5.98 7.53 -2.95
N ILE A 28 -6.36 6.36 -2.43
CA ILE A 28 -7.64 6.20 -1.71
C ILE A 28 -7.66 7.08 -0.45
N ALA A 29 -6.54 7.15 0.29
CA ALA A 29 -6.44 7.99 1.47
C ALA A 29 -6.58 9.48 1.14
N VAL A 30 -5.91 9.95 0.09
CA VAL A 30 -6.01 11.35 -0.38
C VAL A 30 -7.42 11.67 -0.85
N LEU A 31 -8.06 10.78 -1.62
CA LEU A 31 -9.45 10.98 -2.05
C LEU A 31 -10.40 11.05 -0.85
N GLY A 32 -10.27 10.15 0.12
CA GLY A 32 -11.07 10.18 1.34
C GLY A 32 -10.88 11.49 2.13
N ALA A 33 -9.65 11.99 2.21
CA ALA A 33 -9.35 13.25 2.90
C ALA A 33 -9.92 14.45 2.15
N LEU A 34 -9.84 14.48 0.82
CA LEU A 34 -10.46 15.52 -0.01
C LEU A 34 -11.99 15.53 0.15
N TYR A 35 -12.62 14.35 0.19
CA TYR A 35 -14.05 14.25 0.47
C TYR A 35 -14.40 14.78 1.86
N LEU A 36 -13.61 14.47 2.89
CA LEU A 36 -13.80 15.03 4.23
C LEU A 36 -13.68 16.55 4.27
N ILE A 37 -12.68 17.11 3.58
CA ILE A 37 -12.49 18.57 3.51
C ILE A 37 -13.68 19.21 2.79
N ALA A 38 -14.17 18.61 1.71
CA ALA A 38 -15.30 19.15 0.96
C ALA A 38 -16.62 19.08 1.75
N ASP A 39 -16.83 17.99 2.51
CA ASP A 39 -17.96 17.82 3.43
C ASP A 39 -17.92 18.87 4.56
N MET A 40 -16.74 19.06 5.19
CA MET A 40 -16.54 20.09 6.23
C MET A 40 -16.65 21.52 5.70
N ALA A 41 -16.28 21.76 4.44
CA ALA A 41 -16.39 23.07 3.79
C ALA A 41 -17.83 23.41 3.35
N LEU A 42 -18.81 22.52 3.60
CA LEU A 42 -20.22 22.69 3.21
C LEU A 42 -20.37 23.03 1.72
N LEU A 43 -19.54 22.44 0.86
CA LEU A 43 -19.65 22.62 -0.58
C LEU A 43 -20.94 21.95 -1.05
N ASP A 44 -21.99 22.76 -1.23
CA ASP A 44 -23.29 22.32 -1.73
C ASP A 44 -23.13 21.59 -3.07
N GLY A 45 -23.63 20.35 -3.13
CA GLY A 45 -23.65 19.53 -4.35
C GLY A 45 -22.73 18.31 -4.36
N ILE A 46 -21.95 18.04 -3.29
CA ILE A 46 -21.22 16.77 -3.18
C ILE A 46 -22.02 15.78 -2.33
N PRO A 47 -22.57 14.70 -2.92
CA PRO A 47 -23.18 13.63 -2.16
C PRO A 47 -22.07 12.78 -1.51
N SER A 48 -21.47 13.26 -0.42
CA SER A 48 -20.51 12.49 0.38
C SER A 48 -21.10 12.20 1.75
N SER A 49 -21.20 10.92 2.10
CA SER A 49 -21.39 10.52 3.49
C SER A 49 -20.06 10.68 4.22
N THR A 50 -20.00 11.52 5.27
CA THR A 50 -18.80 11.70 6.11
C THR A 50 -18.20 10.36 6.54
N THR A 51 -19.06 9.39 6.91
CA THR A 51 -18.67 8.03 7.29
C THR A 51 -17.94 7.28 6.17
N GLN A 52 -18.40 7.43 4.92
CA GLN A 52 -17.76 6.82 3.76
C GLN A 52 -16.37 7.45 3.51
N ALA A 53 -16.26 8.76 3.65
CA ALA A 53 -14.98 9.46 3.47
C ALA A 53 -13.95 9.02 4.53
N ILE A 54 -14.37 8.91 5.81
CA ILE A 54 -13.53 8.36 6.89
C ILE A 54 -13.11 6.92 6.58
N ALA A 55 -14.05 6.08 6.12
CA ALA A 55 -13.74 4.70 5.76
C ALA A 55 -12.72 4.62 4.61
N MET A 56 -12.84 5.49 3.60
CA MET A 56 -11.86 5.59 2.51
C MET A 56 -10.48 5.98 3.05
N VAL A 57 -10.39 6.99 3.92
CA VAL A 57 -9.11 7.37 4.55
C VAL A 57 -8.50 6.19 5.30
N ALA A 58 -9.29 5.53 6.16
CA ALA A 58 -8.81 4.41 6.96
C ALA A 58 -8.33 3.24 6.09
N ILE A 59 -9.11 2.85 5.08
CA ILE A 59 -8.74 1.76 4.15
C ILE A 59 -7.48 2.15 3.37
N GLY A 60 -7.42 3.37 2.84
CA GLY A 60 -6.26 3.86 2.10
C GLY A 60 -4.98 3.80 2.91
N LEU A 61 -5.01 4.27 4.16
CA LEU A 61 -3.87 4.20 5.07
C LEU A 61 -3.46 2.77 5.39
N VAL A 62 -4.41 1.86 5.64
CA VAL A 62 -4.08 0.44 5.91
C VAL A 62 -3.36 -0.20 4.72
N LEU A 63 -3.86 0.03 3.49
CA LEU A 63 -3.22 -0.47 2.27
C LEU A 63 -1.85 0.15 2.04
N ASP A 64 -1.71 1.45 2.33
CA ASP A 64 -0.46 2.19 2.23
C ASP A 64 0.62 1.60 3.16
N PHE A 65 0.30 1.48 4.45
CA PHE A 65 1.20 0.91 5.45
C PHE A 65 1.55 -0.55 5.15
N TRP A 66 0.60 -1.34 4.64
CA TRP A 66 0.87 -2.73 4.26
C TRP A 66 1.90 -2.82 3.14
N GLY A 67 1.79 -1.96 2.11
CA GLY A 67 2.78 -1.86 1.04
C GLY A 67 4.19 -1.55 1.56
N VAL A 68 4.30 -0.63 2.53
CA VAL A 68 5.58 -0.22 3.13
C VAL A 68 6.19 -1.32 4.02
N ILE A 69 5.38 -1.99 4.84
CA ILE A 69 5.86 -3.07 5.73
C ILE A 69 6.47 -4.21 4.92
N GLU A 70 5.82 -4.61 3.83
CA GLU A 70 6.27 -5.73 3.02
C GLU A 70 7.51 -5.36 2.19
N LEU A 71 7.60 -4.12 1.69
CA LEU A 71 8.84 -3.58 1.10
C LEU A 71 10.01 -3.64 2.08
N ARG A 72 9.79 -3.26 3.34
CA ARG A 72 10.81 -3.34 4.39
C ARG A 72 11.24 -4.78 4.65
N ARG A 73 10.31 -5.74 4.68
CA ARG A 73 10.64 -7.18 4.82
C ARG A 73 11.51 -7.69 3.67
N ILE A 74 11.19 -7.33 2.43
CA ILE A 74 11.98 -7.70 1.25
C ILE A 74 13.39 -7.11 1.33
N GLN A 75 13.53 -5.83 1.73
CA GLN A 75 14.84 -5.19 1.89
C GLN A 75 15.68 -5.86 2.99
N LEU A 76 15.07 -6.24 4.11
CA LEU A 76 15.75 -6.97 5.19
C LEU A 76 16.22 -8.36 4.73
N ALA A 77 15.38 -9.09 3.98
CA ALA A 77 15.76 -10.39 3.41
C ALA A 77 16.94 -10.27 2.43
N LYS A 78 16.93 -9.24 1.57
CA LYS A 78 18.06 -8.95 0.65
C LYS A 78 19.35 -8.63 1.40
N LYS A 79 19.28 -7.82 2.47
CA LYS A 79 20.44 -7.50 3.33
C LYS A 79 21.00 -8.75 4.01
N ALA A 80 20.14 -9.62 4.52
CA ALA A 80 20.56 -10.86 5.17
C ALA A 80 21.22 -11.85 4.17
N ALA A 81 20.76 -11.89 2.92
CA ALA A 81 21.39 -12.69 1.88
C ALA A 81 22.76 -12.14 1.46
N ALA A 82 22.92 -10.82 1.37
CA ALA A 82 24.18 -10.18 1.01
C ALA A 82 25.29 -10.38 2.06
N ASN A 83 24.94 -10.45 3.35
CA ASN A 83 25.90 -10.70 4.43
C ASN A 83 26.34 -12.17 4.57
N LYS A 84 25.77 -13.09 3.79
CA LYS A 84 26.13 -14.52 3.78
C LYS A 84 27.01 -14.92 2.59
N SER A 85 27.33 -13.98 1.71
CA SER A 85 28.28 -14.13 0.60
C SER A 85 29.63 -13.53 0.96
#